data_AF-A0A968KWS3-F1
#
_entry.id   AF-A0A968KWS3-F1
#
_cell.length_a   1.000
_cell.length_b   1.000
_cell.length_c   1.000
_cell.angle_alpha   90.00
_cell.angle_beta   90.00
_cell.angle_gamma   90.00
#
_symmetry.space_group_name_H-M   'P 1'
#
loop_
_entity.id
_entity.type
_entity.pdbx_description
1 polymer ?
#
loop_
_entity_poly.entity_id
_entity_poly.type
_entity_poly.pdbx_seq_one_letter_code
_entity_poly.pdbx_strand_id
1 'polypeptide(L)'
;MASHHRIKNIYYMLAYVYDKLLIKDPQWLASENFEHLDDLFAVVLEKMVGKLVKRGLQQHYVTQVEPLAGLRGQIRVEQSIKQQTFIMGRLVCAYDEFTEDIPFNQILKSTMLLLLRSDADTKYKKKLRKLLLYFNHISNIEPKQIRWDALHYHRNNSSYQMLMDFCRLIIETQLLAEERGTRKINAPISEDKLHAIFEKFVLAYYHVHHSCLNPRSDIIRWCIEEGELGHLLPQMKTDIMLSNQHHTLIIDTKFYQKNMSKSPHGEKFTYLSFHLYQIYAYVKNYYKVTVDNVSGVLLYAHLSDMETPSQMYNMNGNMIGVKVLNLDKEWSDIVVQLDSIAKEFFG
;
A
#
# COMPACT_ATOMS: atom_id res chain seq x y z
N MET A 1 14.88 5.79 -21.02
CA MET A 1 14.83 6.97 -20.12
C MET A 1 13.50 7.05 -19.38
N ALA A 2 12.35 7.10 -20.07
CA ALA A 2 11.02 7.11 -19.41
C ALA A 2 10.78 5.94 -18.43
N SER A 3 11.19 4.71 -18.80
CA SER A 3 11.09 3.53 -17.92
C SER A 3 11.87 3.66 -16.60
N HIS A 4 12.97 4.41 -16.60
CA HIS A 4 13.85 4.58 -15.45
C HIS A 4 13.25 5.54 -14.42
N HIS A 5 12.74 6.68 -14.88
CA HIS A 5 12.04 7.63 -14.02
C HIS A 5 10.79 6.99 -13.40
N ARG A 6 10.06 6.18 -14.17
CA ARG A 6 8.87 5.47 -13.69
C ARG A 6 9.16 4.56 -12.50
N ILE A 7 10.18 3.70 -12.59
CA ILE A 7 10.54 2.79 -11.49
C ILE A 7 10.97 3.61 -10.26
N LYS A 8 11.74 4.67 -10.47
CA LYS A 8 12.16 5.58 -9.40
C LYS A 8 11.00 6.33 -8.76
N ASN A 9 10.00 6.73 -9.52
CA ASN A 9 8.83 7.43 -9.00
C ASN A 9 7.90 6.47 -8.23
N ILE A 10 7.76 5.22 -8.71
CA ILE A 10 7.10 4.16 -7.94
C ILE A 10 7.82 3.91 -6.62
N TYR A 11 9.17 3.97 -6.59
CA TYR A 11 9.88 3.93 -5.31
C TYR A 11 9.41 5.03 -4.38
N TYR A 12 9.43 6.28 -4.84
CA TYR A 12 9.14 7.40 -3.98
C TYR A 12 7.72 7.25 -3.43
N MET A 13 6.76 6.88 -4.27
CA MET A 13 5.40 6.56 -3.84
C MET A 13 5.39 5.50 -2.73
N LEU A 14 6.08 4.36 -2.92
CA LEU A 14 6.19 3.31 -1.91
C LEU A 14 6.88 3.79 -0.63
N ALA A 15 7.88 4.67 -0.73
CA ALA A 15 8.55 5.25 0.41
C ALA A 15 7.60 6.14 1.25
N TYR A 16 6.78 6.96 0.59
CA TYR A 16 5.74 7.73 1.27
C TYR A 16 4.72 6.83 1.98
N VAL A 17 4.33 5.72 1.36
CA VAL A 17 3.32 4.80 1.90
C VAL A 17 3.85 3.93 3.03
N TYR A 18 5.04 3.33 2.87
CA TYR A 18 5.52 2.23 3.72
C TYR A 18 6.71 2.59 4.63
N ASP A 19 7.38 3.73 4.46
CA ASP A 19 8.46 4.10 5.37
C ASP A 19 8.74 5.61 5.39
N LYS A 20 8.15 6.29 6.37
CA LYS A 20 8.37 7.73 6.61
C LYS A 20 9.85 8.12 6.80
N LEU A 21 10.73 7.18 7.17
CA LEU A 21 12.17 7.46 7.30
C LEU A 21 12.90 7.44 5.95
N LEU A 22 12.36 6.77 4.92
CA LEU A 22 12.88 6.86 3.55
C LEU A 22 12.71 8.27 2.97
N ILE A 23 11.69 8.99 3.45
CA ILE A 23 11.41 10.37 3.05
C ILE A 23 12.47 11.35 3.60
N LYS A 24 13.11 11.03 4.75
CA LYS A 24 14.06 11.93 5.41
C LYS A 24 15.45 11.97 4.77
N ASP A 25 15.80 10.97 3.98
CA ASP A 25 17.05 10.94 3.21
C ASP A 25 16.74 10.52 1.76
N PRO A 26 16.29 11.46 0.92
CA PRO A 26 16.03 11.19 -0.49
C PRO A 26 17.31 11.13 -1.34
N GLN A 27 18.47 11.55 -0.79
CA GLN A 27 19.70 11.71 -1.55
C GLN A 27 20.30 10.37 -1.99
N TRP A 28 20.27 9.35 -1.13
CA TRP A 28 20.76 8.02 -1.52
C TRP A 28 19.94 7.43 -2.67
N LEU A 29 18.63 7.73 -2.73
CA LEU A 29 17.78 7.26 -3.82
C LEU A 29 18.00 8.04 -5.12
N ALA A 30 18.30 9.33 -5.02
CA ALA A 30 18.68 10.12 -6.18
C ALA A 30 19.91 9.50 -6.87
N SER A 31 20.83 8.92 -6.10
CA SER A 31 22.08 8.30 -6.58
C SER A 31 21.97 6.86 -7.08
N GLU A 32 20.91 6.11 -6.73
CA GLU A 32 20.75 4.72 -7.19
C GLU A 32 19.90 4.64 -8.48
N ASN A 33 20.41 3.88 -9.45
CA ASN A 33 19.68 3.48 -10.65
C ASN A 33 19.12 2.07 -10.43
N PHE A 34 17.79 1.94 -10.40
CA PHE A 34 17.10 0.64 -10.35
C PHE A 34 16.75 0.22 -11.78
N GLU A 35 17.24 -0.95 -12.20
CA GLU A 35 16.90 -1.51 -13.51
C GLU A 35 15.60 -2.32 -13.43
N HIS A 36 15.36 -2.95 -12.27
CA HIS A 36 14.21 -3.82 -12.04
C HIS A 36 13.40 -3.37 -10.82
N LEU A 37 12.08 -3.61 -10.88
CA LEU A 37 11.20 -3.42 -9.73
C LEU A 37 11.58 -4.34 -8.55
N ASP A 38 12.26 -5.44 -8.82
CA ASP A 38 12.72 -6.34 -7.76
C ASP A 38 13.85 -5.73 -6.94
N ASP A 39 14.70 -4.91 -7.57
CA ASP A 39 15.72 -4.14 -6.87
C ASP A 39 15.08 -3.26 -5.82
N LEU A 40 14.03 -2.56 -6.27
CA LEU A 40 13.24 -1.66 -5.48
C LEU A 40 12.65 -2.35 -4.25
N PHE A 41 11.98 -3.47 -4.48
CA PHE A 41 11.41 -4.29 -3.41
C PHE A 41 12.46 -4.78 -2.44
N ALA A 42 13.62 -5.22 -2.95
CA ALA A 42 14.71 -5.68 -2.12
C ALA A 42 15.26 -4.56 -1.21
N VAL A 43 15.42 -3.32 -1.72
CA VAL A 43 15.94 -2.23 -0.88
C VAL A 43 14.95 -1.78 0.18
N VAL A 44 13.67 -1.61 -0.19
CA VAL A 44 12.64 -1.20 0.78
C VAL A 44 12.49 -2.28 1.85
N LEU A 45 12.39 -3.55 1.45
CA LEU A 45 12.23 -4.67 2.39
C LEU A 45 13.44 -4.78 3.33
N GLU A 46 14.65 -4.66 2.79
CA GLU A 46 15.89 -4.67 3.58
C GLU A 46 15.89 -3.61 4.67
N LYS A 47 15.47 -2.39 4.35
CA LYS A 47 15.41 -1.29 5.33
C LYS A 47 14.32 -1.50 6.37
N MET A 48 13.13 -1.95 5.97
CA MET A 48 12.03 -2.20 6.91
C MET A 48 12.36 -3.38 7.85
N VAL A 49 12.84 -4.50 7.30
CA VAL A 49 13.24 -5.68 8.08
C VAL A 49 14.48 -5.40 8.93
N GLY A 50 15.46 -4.66 8.42
CA GLY A 50 16.65 -4.28 9.19
C GLY A 50 16.31 -3.47 10.45
N LYS A 51 15.29 -2.60 10.40
CA LYS A 51 14.78 -1.91 11.59
C LYS A 51 14.08 -2.84 12.56
N LEU A 52 13.29 -3.77 12.03
CA LEU A 52 12.60 -4.78 12.84
C LEU A 52 13.61 -5.64 13.59
N VAL A 53 14.62 -6.18 12.90
CA VAL A 53 15.68 -7.00 13.49
C VAL A 53 16.42 -6.24 14.61
N LYS A 54 16.72 -4.95 14.41
CA LYS A 54 17.35 -4.10 15.45
C LYS A 54 16.49 -3.92 16.70
N ARG A 55 15.16 -3.99 16.57
CA ARG A 55 14.21 -3.91 17.69
C ARG A 55 13.95 -5.28 18.34
N GLY A 56 14.27 -6.36 17.64
CA GLY A 56 13.90 -7.74 18.00
C GLY A 56 12.71 -8.21 17.18
N LEU A 57 12.77 -9.47 16.74
CA LEU A 57 11.63 -10.11 16.08
C LEU A 57 10.52 -10.35 17.11
N GLN A 58 9.27 -10.18 16.67
CA GLN A 58 8.14 -10.47 17.53
C GLN A 58 8.11 -11.95 17.87
N GLN A 59 7.82 -12.22 19.14
CA GLN A 59 7.58 -13.54 19.68
C GLN A 59 6.11 -13.68 20.06
N HIS A 60 5.56 -14.88 19.93
CA HIS A 60 4.21 -15.18 20.41
C HIS A 60 4.17 -16.56 21.06
N TYR A 61 3.19 -16.73 21.95
CA TYR A 61 2.89 -18.03 22.50
C TYR A 61 2.17 -18.85 21.44
N VAL A 62 2.80 -19.94 21.02
CA VAL A 62 2.21 -20.92 20.10
C VAL A 62 2.02 -22.21 20.87
N THR A 63 0.77 -22.70 20.93
CA THR A 63 0.47 -23.97 21.56
C THR A 63 1.05 -25.10 20.73
N GLN A 64 1.98 -25.84 21.31
CA GLN A 64 2.52 -27.07 20.74
C GLN A 64 1.88 -28.28 21.40
N VAL A 65 1.69 -29.34 20.62
CA VAL A 65 1.13 -30.61 21.09
C VAL A 65 2.03 -31.74 20.62
N GLU A 66 2.79 -32.32 21.54
CA GLU A 66 3.74 -33.39 21.22
C GLU A 66 3.94 -34.40 22.37
N PRO A 67 4.41 -35.63 22.06
CA PRO A 67 4.71 -36.64 23.08
C PRO A 67 6.04 -36.37 23.79
N LEU A 68 5.96 -36.02 25.08
CA LEU A 68 7.12 -35.74 25.93
C LEU A 68 7.36 -36.84 26.97
N ALA A 69 8.63 -37.08 27.32
CA ALA A 69 8.99 -37.99 28.42
C ALA A 69 8.71 -37.39 29.82
N GLY A 70 8.54 -36.07 29.90
CA GLY A 70 8.21 -35.34 31.13
C GLY A 70 6.91 -34.57 30.98
N LEU A 71 6.30 -34.20 32.11
CA LEU A 71 5.08 -33.40 32.14
C LEU A 71 5.40 -31.93 31.84
N ARG A 72 4.81 -31.37 30.78
CA ARG A 72 4.89 -29.94 30.45
C ARG A 72 3.51 -29.44 30.01
N GLY A 73 2.95 -28.43 30.68
CA GLY A 73 1.62 -27.91 30.35
C GLY A 73 0.48 -28.91 30.63
N GLN A 74 -0.52 -28.94 29.75
CA GLN A 74 -1.73 -29.76 29.89
C GLN A 74 -1.57 -31.12 29.19
N ILE A 75 -1.86 -32.21 29.91
CA ILE A 75 -1.86 -33.56 29.32
C ILE A 75 -3.07 -33.73 28.39
N ARG A 76 -2.84 -34.18 27.16
CA ARG A 76 -3.86 -34.65 26.23
C ARG A 76 -4.05 -36.16 26.43
N VAL A 77 -4.83 -36.52 27.45
CA VAL A 77 -5.05 -37.92 27.87
C VAL A 77 -5.61 -38.76 26.72
N GLU A 78 -6.62 -38.26 26.02
CA GLU A 78 -7.23 -38.97 24.89
C GLU A 78 -6.22 -39.30 23.77
N GLN A 79 -5.39 -38.32 23.39
CA GLN A 79 -4.35 -38.52 22.37
C GLN A 79 -3.26 -39.48 22.86
N SER A 80 -2.85 -39.38 24.12
CA SER A 80 -1.85 -40.27 24.73
C SER A 80 -2.31 -41.73 24.75
N ILE A 81 -3.60 -41.97 25.03
CA ILE A 81 -4.21 -43.31 24.98
C ILE A 81 -4.27 -43.80 23.53
N LYS A 82 -4.80 -42.99 22.60
CA LYS A 82 -4.92 -43.36 21.17
C LYS A 82 -3.57 -43.67 20.52
N GLN A 83 -2.53 -42.93 20.88
CA GLN A 83 -1.17 -43.12 20.35
C GLN A 83 -0.33 -44.10 21.19
N GLN A 84 -0.89 -44.66 22.28
CA GLN A 84 -0.21 -45.60 23.20
C GLN A 84 1.14 -45.09 23.74
N THR A 85 1.29 -43.78 23.92
CA THR A 85 2.59 -43.16 24.27
C THR A 85 3.08 -43.57 25.65
N PHE A 86 2.18 -43.99 26.54
CA PHE A 86 2.49 -44.50 27.88
C PHE A 86 3.46 -45.69 27.86
N ILE A 87 3.36 -46.57 26.84
CA ILE A 87 4.24 -47.74 26.70
C ILE A 87 5.70 -47.31 26.48
N MET A 88 5.90 -46.15 25.85
CA MET A 88 7.21 -45.56 25.60
C MET A 88 7.66 -44.61 26.72
N GLY A 89 6.93 -44.56 27.84
CA GLY A 89 7.19 -43.64 28.95
C GLY A 89 6.96 -42.17 28.60
N ARG A 90 6.03 -41.88 27.66
CA ARG A 90 5.74 -40.51 27.19
C ARG A 90 4.26 -40.15 27.33
N LEU A 91 3.99 -38.85 27.45
CA LEU A 91 2.65 -38.26 27.49
C LEU A 91 2.53 -37.21 26.40
N VAL A 92 1.43 -37.24 25.64
CA VAL A 92 1.10 -36.16 24.72
C VAL A 92 0.70 -34.95 25.56
N CYS A 93 1.53 -33.91 25.48
CA CYS A 93 1.42 -32.71 26.27
C CYS A 93 1.14 -31.51 25.36
N ALA A 94 0.22 -30.66 25.77
CA ALA A 94 -0.07 -29.38 25.15
C ALA A 94 0.48 -28.24 26.01
N TYR A 95 1.42 -27.47 25.49
CA TYR A 95 2.03 -26.36 26.20
C TYR A 95 2.28 -25.18 25.27
N ASP A 96 2.33 -23.99 25.84
CA ASP A 96 2.59 -22.78 25.06
C ASP A 96 4.09 -22.52 25.02
N GLU A 97 4.65 -22.47 23.81
CA GLU A 97 6.04 -22.10 23.58
C GLU A 97 6.13 -20.66 23.11
N PHE A 98 6.98 -19.88 23.77
CA PHE A 98 7.27 -18.52 23.37
C PHE A 98 8.31 -18.55 22.24
N THR A 99 7.85 -18.39 21.00
CA THR A 99 8.67 -18.60 19.79
C THR A 99 8.61 -17.40 18.84
N GLU A 100 9.70 -17.20 18.09
CA GLU A 100 9.78 -16.29 16.95
C GLU A 100 9.21 -16.91 15.67
N ASP A 101 8.97 -18.23 15.66
CA ASP A 101 8.42 -18.95 14.52
C ASP A 101 6.91 -18.75 14.38
N ILE A 102 6.53 -17.50 14.14
CA ILE A 102 5.15 -17.03 13.98
C ILE A 102 4.88 -16.67 12.52
N PRO A 103 3.60 -16.70 12.06
CA PRO A 103 3.24 -16.42 10.68
C PRO A 103 3.85 -15.12 10.13
N PHE A 104 3.90 -14.06 10.94
CA PHE A 104 4.51 -12.78 10.57
C PHE A 104 5.97 -12.93 10.14
N ASN A 105 6.79 -13.60 10.96
CA ASN A 105 8.22 -13.74 10.66
C ASN A 105 8.46 -14.78 9.56
N GLN A 106 7.62 -15.81 9.47
CA GLN A 106 7.63 -16.78 8.36
C GLN A 106 7.36 -16.08 7.01
N ILE A 107 6.38 -15.18 6.96
CA ILE A 107 6.08 -14.38 5.76
C ILE A 107 7.29 -13.52 5.37
N LEU A 108 7.91 -12.80 6.32
CA LEU A 108 9.12 -12.00 6.06
C LEU A 108 10.25 -12.86 5.45
N LYS A 109 10.51 -14.02 6.04
CA LYS A 109 11.51 -14.98 5.55
C LYS A 109 11.18 -15.41 4.11
N SER A 110 9.94 -15.83 3.87
CA SER A 110 9.50 -16.28 2.56
C SER A 110 9.56 -15.19 1.50
N THR A 111 9.18 -13.94 1.83
CA THR A 111 9.31 -12.81 0.90
C THR A 111 10.76 -12.52 0.55
N MET A 112 11.67 -12.53 1.54
CA MET A 112 13.10 -12.35 1.26
C MET A 112 13.65 -13.47 0.36
N LEU A 113 13.28 -14.73 0.62
CA LEU A 113 13.68 -15.87 -0.20
C LEU A 113 13.14 -15.77 -1.64
N LEU A 114 11.94 -15.23 -1.81
CA LEU A 114 11.33 -14.99 -3.12
C LEU A 114 12.14 -13.97 -3.93
N LEU A 115 12.50 -12.83 -3.32
CA LEU A 115 13.34 -11.81 -3.97
C LEU A 115 14.77 -12.30 -4.26
N LEU A 116 15.28 -13.28 -3.52
CA LEU A 116 16.57 -13.90 -3.86
C LEU A 116 16.53 -14.71 -5.17
N ARG A 117 15.35 -15.18 -5.57
CA ARG A 117 15.13 -15.94 -6.81
C ARG A 117 14.71 -15.08 -8.00
N SER A 118 14.38 -13.81 -7.74
CA SER A 118 13.89 -12.87 -8.75
C SER A 118 15.03 -12.19 -9.51
N ASP A 119 14.75 -11.19 -10.34
CA ASP A 119 15.77 -10.51 -11.17
C ASP A 119 16.51 -9.38 -10.42
N ALA A 120 16.33 -9.26 -9.11
CA ALA A 120 17.05 -8.25 -8.31
C ALA A 120 18.58 -8.38 -8.45
N ASP A 121 19.28 -7.25 -8.47
CA ASP A 121 20.72 -7.16 -8.52
C ASP A 121 21.34 -7.91 -7.33
N THR A 122 22.45 -8.59 -7.62
CA THR A 122 23.30 -9.27 -6.66
C THR A 122 23.67 -8.39 -5.46
N LYS A 123 23.86 -7.07 -5.64
CA LYS A 123 24.15 -6.16 -4.52
C LYS A 123 23.03 -6.15 -3.47
N TYR A 124 21.77 -6.15 -3.88
CA TYR A 124 20.61 -6.11 -2.98
C TYR A 124 20.33 -7.49 -2.40
N LYS A 125 20.45 -8.54 -3.22
CA LYS A 125 20.38 -9.94 -2.77
C LYS A 125 21.39 -10.24 -1.65
N LYS A 126 22.61 -9.69 -1.72
CA LYS A 126 23.61 -9.83 -0.65
C LYS A 126 23.13 -9.22 0.68
N LYS A 127 22.45 -8.08 0.66
CA LYS A 127 21.90 -7.46 1.88
C LYS A 127 20.77 -8.30 2.47
N LEU A 128 19.85 -8.81 1.65
CA LEU A 128 18.79 -9.73 2.09
C LEU A 128 19.35 -11.02 2.70
N ARG A 129 20.40 -11.61 2.11
CA ARG A 129 21.07 -12.79 2.69
C ARG A 129 21.63 -12.54 4.08
N LYS A 130 22.17 -11.35 4.35
CA LYS A 130 22.65 -10.99 5.69
C LYS A 130 21.50 -10.93 6.70
N LEU A 131 20.34 -10.39 6.30
CA LEU A 131 19.15 -10.36 7.15
C LEU A 131 18.58 -11.77 7.40
N LEU A 132 18.62 -12.66 6.41
CA LEU A 132 18.14 -14.03 6.57
C LEU A 132 18.87 -14.83 7.66
N LEU A 133 20.10 -14.44 8.04
CA LEU A 133 20.82 -15.07 9.16
C LEU A 133 20.06 -14.95 10.49
N TYR A 134 19.28 -13.89 10.68
CA TYR A 134 18.42 -13.70 11.85
C TYR A 134 17.15 -14.57 11.80
N PHE A 135 16.85 -15.20 10.66
CA PHE A 135 15.64 -15.99 10.43
C PHE A 135 15.94 -17.49 10.34
N ASN A 136 17.09 -17.95 10.83
CA ASN A 136 17.51 -19.35 10.74
C ASN A 136 16.53 -20.32 11.42
N HIS A 137 15.99 -19.94 12.58
CA HIS A 137 15.06 -20.76 13.37
C HIS A 137 13.59 -20.65 12.95
N ILE A 138 13.29 -19.81 11.96
CA ILE A 138 11.92 -19.57 11.50
C ILE A 138 11.61 -20.52 10.35
N SER A 139 10.45 -21.17 10.40
CA SER A 139 10.00 -22.10 9.37
C SER A 139 9.70 -21.37 8.06
N ASN A 140 9.81 -22.08 6.94
CA ASN A 140 9.43 -21.52 5.64
C ASN A 140 7.94 -21.76 5.40
N ILE A 141 7.22 -20.74 4.95
CA ILE A 141 5.86 -20.87 4.45
C ILE A 141 5.84 -20.69 2.92
N GLU A 142 5.11 -21.53 2.20
CA GLU A 142 4.95 -21.35 0.76
C GLU A 142 4.10 -20.09 0.48
N PRO A 143 4.53 -19.16 -0.39
CA PRO A 143 3.81 -17.91 -0.61
C PRO A 143 2.34 -18.07 -1.01
N LYS A 144 2.01 -19.14 -1.75
CA LYS A 144 0.63 -19.46 -2.17
C LYS A 144 -0.27 -19.94 -1.03
N GLN A 145 0.31 -20.43 0.06
CA GLN A 145 -0.42 -20.97 1.22
C GLN A 145 -0.65 -19.94 2.32
N ILE A 146 -0.13 -18.71 2.16
CA ILE A 146 -0.28 -17.66 3.16
C ILE A 146 -1.75 -17.24 3.26
N ARG A 147 -2.32 -17.41 4.45
CA ARG A 147 -3.68 -16.94 4.78
C ARG A 147 -3.61 -15.54 5.41
N TRP A 148 -3.70 -14.52 4.58
CA TRP A 148 -3.64 -13.12 5.03
C TRP A 148 -4.74 -12.74 6.02
N ASP A 149 -5.95 -13.30 5.86
CA ASP A 149 -7.10 -13.00 6.72
C ASP A 149 -6.96 -13.56 8.15
N ALA A 150 -6.07 -14.53 8.35
CA ALA A 150 -5.77 -15.09 9.66
C ALA A 150 -4.76 -14.25 10.47
N LEU A 151 -4.19 -13.20 9.87
CA LEU A 151 -3.25 -12.31 10.55
C LEU A 151 -4.00 -11.31 11.41
N HIS A 152 -3.86 -11.43 12.73
CA HIS A 152 -4.46 -10.50 13.68
C HIS A 152 -3.48 -9.42 14.12
N TYR A 153 -3.88 -8.17 13.93
CA TYR A 153 -3.12 -6.99 14.34
C TYR A 153 -3.70 -6.41 15.64
N HIS A 154 -2.82 -6.20 16.60
CA HIS A 154 -3.05 -5.57 17.89
C HIS A 154 -2.07 -4.40 18.07
N ARG A 155 -2.29 -3.55 19.09
CA ARG A 155 -1.44 -2.37 19.31
C ARG A 155 0.07 -2.69 19.35
N ASN A 156 0.42 -3.84 19.92
CA ASN A 156 1.81 -4.30 20.10
C ASN A 156 2.49 -4.81 18.82
N ASN A 157 1.74 -5.12 17.76
CA ASN A 157 2.29 -5.53 16.46
C ASN A 157 1.85 -4.62 15.32
N SER A 158 1.37 -3.41 15.62
CA SER A 158 0.94 -2.44 14.61
C SER A 158 2.06 -2.09 13.62
N SER A 159 3.33 -2.16 14.05
CA SER A 159 4.50 -2.00 13.17
C SER A 159 4.64 -3.08 12.09
N TYR A 160 4.07 -4.27 12.32
CA TYR A 160 4.08 -5.36 11.34
C TYR A 160 3.05 -5.15 10.24
N GLN A 161 1.98 -4.40 10.46
CA GLN A 161 0.91 -4.22 9.46
C GLN A 161 1.46 -3.69 8.13
N MET A 162 2.24 -2.61 8.22
CA MET A 162 2.87 -1.99 7.06
C MET A 162 3.88 -2.92 6.38
N LEU A 163 4.63 -3.71 7.16
CA LEU A 163 5.56 -4.73 6.66
C LEU A 163 4.81 -5.86 5.93
N MET A 164 3.71 -6.34 6.50
CA MET A 164 2.89 -7.40 5.92
C MET A 164 2.20 -6.95 4.64
N ASP A 165 1.67 -5.72 4.61
CA ASP A 165 1.09 -5.13 3.40
C ASP A 165 2.13 -5.04 2.27
N PHE A 166 3.37 -4.67 2.60
CA PHE A 166 4.46 -4.62 1.64
C PHE A 166 4.89 -6.02 1.17
N CYS A 167 5.00 -6.99 2.09
CA CYS A 167 5.25 -8.39 1.75
C CYS A 167 4.17 -8.97 0.84
N ARG A 168 2.91 -8.65 1.11
CA ARG A 168 1.76 -9.04 0.29
C ARG A 168 1.88 -8.48 -1.12
N LEU A 169 2.18 -7.19 -1.25
CA LEU A 169 2.43 -6.54 -2.54
C LEU A 169 3.52 -7.28 -3.32
N ILE A 170 4.66 -7.57 -2.70
CA ILE A 170 5.78 -8.28 -3.35
C ILE A 170 5.33 -9.68 -3.80
N ILE A 171 4.78 -10.48 -2.89
CA ILE A 171 4.40 -11.87 -3.17
C ILE A 171 3.39 -11.93 -4.30
N GLU A 172 2.31 -11.15 -4.23
CA GLU A 172 1.28 -11.18 -5.26
C GLU A 172 1.80 -10.66 -6.61
N THR A 173 2.72 -9.69 -6.61
CA THR A 173 3.38 -9.20 -7.83
C THR A 173 4.24 -10.29 -8.49
N GLN A 174 4.98 -11.06 -7.70
CA GLN A 174 5.80 -12.16 -8.19
C GLN A 174 4.96 -13.34 -8.69
N LEU A 175 3.88 -13.68 -7.98
CA LEU A 175 2.95 -14.73 -8.41
C LEU A 175 2.30 -14.40 -9.76
N LEU A 176 1.89 -13.14 -9.96
CA LEU A 176 1.37 -12.68 -11.26
C LEU A 176 2.40 -12.77 -12.39
N ALA A 177 3.68 -12.50 -12.10
CA ALA A 177 4.76 -12.62 -13.07
C ALA A 177 5.03 -14.07 -13.47
N GLU A 178 4.92 -15.01 -12.51
CA GLU A 178 5.04 -16.45 -12.76
C GLU A 178 3.90 -16.98 -13.64
N GLU A 179 2.65 -16.61 -13.36
CA GLU A 179 1.47 -17.05 -14.12
C GLU A 179 1.50 -16.59 -15.58
N ARG A 180 1.99 -15.37 -15.84
CA ARG A 180 2.04 -14.80 -17.18
C ARG A 180 3.25 -15.28 -18.00
N GLY A 181 4.18 -16.04 -17.40
CA GLY A 181 5.43 -16.46 -18.06
C GLY A 181 6.36 -15.30 -18.46
N THR A 182 5.99 -14.07 -18.14
CA THR A 182 6.71 -12.85 -18.50
C THR A 182 7.67 -12.47 -17.39
N ARG A 183 8.89 -13.01 -17.42
CA ARG A 183 10.00 -12.53 -16.56
C ARG A 183 10.66 -11.24 -17.07
N LYS A 184 10.01 -10.42 -17.91
CA LYS A 184 10.59 -9.15 -18.38
C LYS A 184 9.58 -7.98 -18.54
N ILE A 185 9.85 -6.95 -17.72
CA ILE A 185 9.92 -5.50 -18.02
C ILE A 185 8.64 -4.65 -18.08
N ASN A 186 7.43 -5.20 -18.21
CA ASN A 186 6.20 -4.36 -18.13
C ASN A 186 5.38 -4.65 -16.88
N ALA A 187 5.44 -3.71 -15.92
CA ALA A 187 4.73 -3.62 -14.63
C ALA A 187 3.97 -4.89 -14.18
N PRO A 188 4.60 -5.77 -13.37
CA PRO A 188 3.92 -6.94 -12.80
C PRO A 188 2.91 -6.57 -11.69
N ILE A 189 2.87 -5.29 -11.26
CA ILE A 189 1.87 -4.80 -10.30
C ILE A 189 0.56 -4.57 -11.05
N SER A 190 -0.56 -5.09 -10.52
CA SER A 190 -1.89 -4.82 -11.08
C SER A 190 -2.27 -3.33 -10.97
N GLU A 191 -3.06 -2.85 -11.93
CA GLU A 191 -3.51 -1.45 -11.99
C GLU A 191 -4.24 -1.04 -10.70
N ASP A 192 -5.10 -1.90 -10.15
CA ASP A 192 -5.80 -1.67 -8.89
C ASP A 192 -4.85 -1.44 -7.70
N LYS A 193 -3.72 -2.15 -7.66
CA LYS A 193 -2.73 -1.97 -6.59
C LYS A 193 -1.93 -0.69 -6.78
N LEU A 194 -1.58 -0.36 -8.02
CA LEU A 194 -0.93 0.91 -8.32
C LEU A 194 -1.85 2.09 -8.00
N HIS A 195 -3.14 1.97 -8.28
CA HIS A 195 -4.16 2.92 -7.87
C HIS A 195 -4.20 3.10 -6.35
N ALA A 196 -4.29 2.00 -5.60
CA ALA A 196 -4.28 2.05 -4.13
C ALA A 196 -2.96 2.62 -3.55
N ILE A 197 -1.81 2.33 -4.17
CA ILE A 197 -0.52 2.92 -3.78
C ILE A 197 -0.51 4.41 -4.10
N PHE A 198 -1.05 4.82 -5.26
CA PHE A 198 -1.12 6.21 -5.69
C PHE A 198 -2.01 7.04 -4.76
N GLU A 199 -3.20 6.56 -4.43
CA GLU A 199 -4.11 7.17 -3.46
C GLU A 199 -3.40 7.41 -2.11
N LYS A 200 -2.84 6.35 -1.53
CA LYS A 200 -2.11 6.42 -0.25
C LYS A 200 -0.88 7.33 -0.34
N PHE A 201 -0.19 7.33 -1.47
CA PHE A 201 0.97 8.18 -1.71
C PHE A 201 0.57 9.66 -1.67
N VAL A 202 -0.45 10.07 -2.42
CA VAL A 202 -0.86 11.49 -2.49
C VAL A 202 -1.29 11.96 -1.09
N LEU A 203 -2.04 11.14 -0.36
CA LEU A 203 -2.40 11.43 1.03
C LEU A 203 -1.18 11.57 1.94
N ALA A 204 -0.25 10.61 1.88
CA ALA A 204 0.96 10.61 2.68
C ALA A 204 1.88 11.79 2.35
N TYR A 205 1.95 12.19 1.07
CA TYR A 205 2.70 13.35 0.62
C TYR A 205 2.18 14.63 1.28
N TYR A 206 0.88 14.90 1.18
CA TYR A 206 0.28 16.08 1.80
C TYR A 206 0.43 16.05 3.33
N HIS A 207 0.33 14.89 3.97
CA HIS A 207 0.60 14.76 5.41
C HIS A 207 2.01 15.22 5.81
N VAL A 208 3.00 14.95 4.97
CA VAL A 208 4.40 15.31 5.26
C VAL A 208 4.67 16.78 4.97
N HIS A 209 4.24 17.27 3.81
CA HIS A 209 4.66 18.60 3.31
C HIS A 209 3.64 19.71 3.58
N HIS A 210 2.36 19.36 3.70
CA HIS A 210 1.24 20.30 3.87
C HIS A 210 0.37 19.96 5.07
N SER A 211 1.01 19.58 6.18
CA SER A 211 0.30 19.21 7.42
C SER A 211 -0.62 20.32 7.97
N CYS A 212 -0.33 21.59 7.66
CA CYS A 212 -1.17 22.73 7.99
C CYS A 212 -2.55 22.71 7.31
N LEU A 213 -2.72 21.98 6.21
CA LEU A 213 -3.99 21.80 5.50
C LEU A 213 -4.79 20.60 6.01
N ASN A 214 -4.44 20.04 7.17
CA ASN A 214 -5.11 18.89 7.78
C ASN A 214 -5.48 17.75 6.79
N PRO A 215 -4.51 17.17 6.07
CA PRO A 215 -4.78 16.15 5.08
C PRO A 215 -5.46 14.93 5.71
N ARG A 216 -6.52 14.40 5.10
CA ARG A 216 -7.21 13.18 5.58
C ARG A 216 -8.01 12.51 4.48
N SER A 217 -8.37 11.24 4.69
CA SER A 217 -9.48 10.58 4.00
C SER A 217 -10.71 10.68 4.90
N ASP A 218 -11.85 11.08 4.36
CA ASP A 218 -13.07 11.34 5.14
C ASP A 218 -14.29 10.67 4.50
N ILE A 219 -15.34 10.44 5.29
CA ILE A 219 -16.61 9.92 4.81
C ILE A 219 -17.60 11.08 4.74
N ILE A 220 -17.95 11.47 3.53
CA ILE A 220 -18.97 12.50 3.28
C ILE A 220 -20.35 11.84 3.45
N ARG A 221 -21.20 12.46 4.25
CA ARG A 221 -22.59 12.02 4.42
C ARG A 221 -23.41 12.49 3.23
N TRP A 222 -24.35 11.65 2.80
CA TRP A 222 -25.37 12.07 1.85
C TRP A 222 -26.24 13.15 2.45
N CYS A 223 -26.47 14.22 1.70
CA CYS A 223 -27.42 15.27 2.04
C CYS A 223 -28.82 14.80 1.62
N ILE A 224 -29.48 14.07 2.53
CA ILE A 224 -30.82 13.50 2.36
C ILE A 224 -31.79 14.12 3.37
N GLU A 225 -33.09 14.00 3.10
CA GLU A 225 -34.11 14.52 4.00
C GLU A 225 -34.22 13.66 5.28
N GLU A 226 -34.71 14.28 6.37
CA GLU A 226 -34.85 13.59 7.64
C GLU A 226 -35.88 12.46 7.54
N GLY A 227 -35.48 11.24 7.91
CA GLY A 227 -36.31 10.04 7.80
C GLY A 227 -35.99 9.14 6.59
N GLU A 228 -35.14 9.58 5.67
CA GLU A 228 -34.69 8.74 4.55
C GLU A 228 -33.64 7.68 4.94
N LEU A 229 -33.65 6.53 4.27
CA LEU A 229 -32.81 5.37 4.60
C LEU A 229 -31.38 5.50 4.04
N GLY A 230 -30.59 6.41 4.61
CA GLY A 230 -29.21 6.67 4.16
C GLY A 230 -28.25 5.47 4.21
N HIS A 231 -28.55 4.44 5.01
CA HIS A 231 -27.72 3.22 5.10
C HIS A 231 -27.78 2.34 3.84
N LEU A 232 -28.77 2.56 2.95
CA LEU A 232 -28.87 1.87 1.65
C LEU A 232 -28.03 2.54 0.57
N LEU A 233 -27.52 3.75 0.82
CA LEU A 233 -26.72 4.49 -0.13
C LEU A 233 -25.24 4.08 -0.06
N PRO A 234 -24.50 4.12 -1.19
CA PRO A 234 -23.09 3.81 -1.19
C PRO A 234 -22.32 4.82 -0.34
N GLN A 235 -21.32 4.36 0.39
CA GLN A 235 -20.49 5.24 1.20
C GLN A 235 -19.65 6.18 0.30
N MET A 236 -19.77 7.50 0.50
CA MET A 236 -18.93 8.50 -0.17
C MET A 236 -17.64 8.70 0.62
N LYS A 237 -16.67 7.82 0.40
CA LYS A 237 -15.34 7.95 0.99
C LYS A 237 -14.42 8.71 0.03
N THR A 238 -13.80 9.79 0.52
CA THR A 238 -12.83 10.57 -0.25
C THR A 238 -11.44 9.94 -0.15
N ASP A 239 -10.68 10.05 -1.24
CA ASP A 239 -9.27 9.64 -1.25
C ASP A 239 -8.45 10.61 -0.39
N ILE A 240 -8.50 11.90 -0.72
CA ILE A 240 -7.82 12.97 0.02
C ILE A 240 -8.76 14.16 0.17
N MET A 241 -8.68 14.78 1.34
CA MET A 241 -9.33 16.02 1.69
C MET A 241 -8.31 16.91 2.37
N LEU A 242 -8.13 18.11 1.81
CA LEU A 242 -7.31 19.18 2.38
C LEU A 242 -8.26 20.29 2.82
N SER A 243 -8.02 20.89 3.98
CA SER A 243 -8.88 21.93 4.54
C SER A 243 -8.08 22.97 5.30
N ASN A 244 -8.45 24.24 5.14
CA ASN A 244 -8.09 25.32 6.05
C ASN A 244 -9.37 25.92 6.66
N GLN A 245 -9.30 27.10 7.28
CA GLN A 245 -10.45 27.74 7.96
C GLN A 245 -11.60 28.16 7.03
N HIS A 246 -11.39 28.25 5.71
CA HIS A 246 -12.36 28.84 4.78
C HIS A 246 -12.58 28.03 3.50
N HIS A 247 -11.72 27.04 3.24
CA HIS A 247 -11.72 26.28 2.01
C HIS A 247 -11.43 24.81 2.31
N THR A 248 -12.21 23.95 1.67
CA THR A 248 -11.98 22.51 1.57
C THR A 248 -11.73 22.12 0.12
N LEU A 249 -10.66 21.37 -0.12
CA LEU A 249 -10.36 20.72 -1.39
C LEU A 249 -10.49 19.21 -1.25
N ILE A 250 -11.37 18.62 -2.05
CA ILE A 250 -11.51 17.17 -2.18
C ILE A 250 -10.71 16.73 -3.41
N ILE A 251 -9.79 15.79 -3.25
CA ILE A 251 -9.01 15.23 -4.34
C ILE A 251 -9.39 13.76 -4.47
N ASP A 252 -9.81 13.38 -5.67
CA ASP A 252 -10.09 11.99 -6.05
C ASP A 252 -9.01 11.56 -7.05
N THR A 253 -8.30 10.49 -6.70
CA THR A 253 -7.14 10.01 -7.42
C THR A 253 -7.53 8.88 -8.36
N LYS A 254 -6.95 8.89 -9.56
CA LYS A 254 -7.21 7.88 -10.57
C LYS A 254 -5.90 7.46 -11.21
N PHE A 255 -5.68 6.16 -11.33
CA PHE A 255 -4.48 5.59 -11.94
C PHE A 255 -4.94 4.72 -13.09
N TYR A 256 -4.94 5.26 -14.31
CA TYR A 256 -5.25 4.46 -15.50
C TYR A 256 -4.28 4.68 -16.64
N GLN A 257 -4.10 3.63 -17.44
CA GLN A 257 -3.45 3.76 -18.76
C GLN A 257 -4.31 4.53 -19.77
N LYS A 258 -5.63 4.60 -19.56
CA LYS A 258 -6.59 5.34 -20.39
C LYS A 258 -7.50 6.23 -19.54
N ASN A 259 -7.23 7.53 -19.55
CA ASN A 259 -7.96 8.52 -18.74
C ASN A 259 -9.05 9.27 -19.53
N MET A 260 -9.22 8.95 -20.82
CA MET A 260 -10.20 9.57 -21.71
C MET A 260 -10.94 8.53 -22.55
N SER A 261 -12.24 8.76 -22.76
CA SER A 261 -13.08 7.98 -23.66
C SER A 261 -13.21 8.69 -25.02
N LYS A 262 -13.25 7.91 -26.11
CA LYS A 262 -13.70 8.46 -27.40
C LYS A 262 -15.21 8.73 -27.31
N SER A 263 -15.63 9.92 -27.72
CA SER A 263 -17.05 10.23 -27.88
C SER A 263 -17.70 9.18 -28.80
N PRO A 264 -18.96 8.78 -28.52
CA PRO A 264 -19.74 7.92 -29.42
C PRO A 264 -19.85 8.47 -30.85
N HIS A 265 -19.56 9.77 -31.05
CA HIS A 265 -19.61 10.46 -32.35
C HIS A 265 -18.22 10.72 -32.95
N GLY A 266 -17.19 9.99 -32.50
CA GLY A 266 -15.95 9.75 -33.25
C GLY A 266 -14.86 10.84 -33.21
N GLU A 267 -15.18 12.10 -32.93
CA GLU A 267 -14.23 13.21 -33.17
C GLU A 267 -13.58 13.82 -31.92
N LYS A 268 -14.08 13.58 -30.72
CA LYS A 268 -13.58 14.22 -29.48
C LYS A 268 -13.27 13.22 -28.38
N PHE A 269 -12.15 13.42 -27.70
CA PHE A 269 -11.82 12.73 -26.45
C PHE A 269 -12.50 13.47 -25.28
N THR A 270 -13.19 12.74 -24.41
CA THR A 270 -13.82 13.28 -23.19
C THR A 270 -13.24 12.62 -21.95
N TYR A 271 -13.23 13.33 -20.83
CA TYR A 271 -12.94 12.71 -19.54
C TYR A 271 -13.96 11.62 -19.23
N LEU A 272 -13.56 10.65 -18.40
CA LEU A 272 -14.46 9.59 -17.94
C LEU A 272 -15.57 10.19 -17.07
N SER A 273 -16.80 10.12 -17.57
CA SER A 273 -17.98 10.74 -16.95
C SER A 273 -18.21 10.27 -15.53
N PHE A 274 -18.00 8.97 -15.26
CA PHE A 274 -18.12 8.39 -13.93
C PHE A 274 -17.23 9.09 -12.88
N HIS A 275 -15.97 9.38 -13.21
CA HIS A 275 -15.07 10.08 -12.28
C HIS A 275 -15.55 11.51 -12.01
N LEU A 276 -16.01 12.20 -13.05
CA LEU A 276 -16.54 13.56 -12.93
C LEU A 276 -17.80 13.58 -12.06
N TYR A 277 -18.70 12.61 -12.23
CA TYR A 277 -19.90 12.49 -11.40
C TYR A 277 -19.57 12.17 -9.94
N GLN A 278 -18.57 11.32 -9.70
CA GLN A 278 -18.11 10.99 -8.35
C GLN A 278 -17.59 12.24 -7.62
N ILE A 279 -16.64 12.97 -8.21
CA ILE A 279 -16.10 14.17 -7.55
C ILE A 279 -17.17 15.26 -7.39
N TYR A 280 -18.07 15.41 -8.37
CA TYR A 280 -19.17 16.36 -8.30
C TYR A 280 -20.11 16.01 -7.14
N ALA A 281 -20.47 14.74 -6.97
CA ALA A 281 -21.30 14.29 -5.86
C ALA A 281 -20.64 14.56 -4.50
N TYR A 282 -19.33 14.29 -4.37
CA TYR A 282 -18.58 14.58 -3.15
C TYR A 282 -18.60 16.08 -2.82
N VAL A 283 -18.25 16.93 -3.78
CA VAL A 283 -18.23 18.39 -3.61
C VAL A 283 -19.61 18.92 -3.22
N LYS A 284 -20.68 18.50 -3.90
CA LYS A 284 -22.02 19.03 -3.63
C LYS A 284 -22.59 18.58 -2.30
N ASN A 285 -22.41 17.33 -1.91
CA ASN A 285 -22.88 16.84 -0.62
C ASN A 285 -22.09 17.49 0.53
N TYR A 286 -20.78 17.66 0.38
CA TYR A 286 -19.98 18.32 1.41
C TYR A 286 -20.32 19.82 1.53
N TYR A 287 -20.44 20.53 0.40
CA TYR A 287 -20.80 21.96 0.34
C TYR A 287 -22.13 22.29 1.03
N LYS A 288 -23.10 21.37 1.02
CA LYS A 288 -24.40 21.58 1.68
C LYS A 288 -24.34 21.52 3.20
N VAL A 289 -23.30 20.89 3.75
CA VAL A 289 -23.15 20.66 5.20
C VAL A 289 -22.13 21.61 5.83
N THR A 290 -21.30 22.27 5.02
CA THR A 290 -20.29 23.24 5.49
C THR A 290 -20.61 24.67 5.05
N VAL A 291 -20.06 25.65 5.77
CA VAL A 291 -20.05 27.08 5.41
C VAL A 291 -18.85 27.41 4.50
N ASP A 292 -17.88 26.49 4.41
CA ASP A 292 -16.65 26.67 3.65
C ASP A 292 -16.87 26.65 2.14
N ASN A 293 -15.99 27.32 1.40
CA ASN A 293 -15.88 27.06 -0.02
C ASN A 293 -15.41 25.61 -0.22
N VAL A 294 -16.01 24.88 -1.17
CA VAL A 294 -15.64 23.49 -1.46
C VAL A 294 -15.25 23.38 -2.92
N SER A 295 -14.06 22.85 -3.16
CA SER A 295 -13.54 22.56 -4.49
C SER A 295 -13.22 21.08 -4.64
N GLY A 296 -13.21 20.60 -5.89
CA GLY A 296 -12.87 19.22 -6.22
C GLY A 296 -11.73 19.15 -7.23
N VAL A 297 -10.86 18.15 -7.14
CA VAL A 297 -9.86 17.85 -8.17
C VAL A 297 -9.87 16.36 -8.48
N LEU A 298 -9.96 16.04 -9.76
CA LEU A 298 -9.58 14.71 -10.28
C LEU A 298 -8.10 14.72 -10.58
N LEU A 299 -7.33 13.92 -9.85
CA LEU A 299 -5.89 13.80 -10.04
C LEU A 299 -5.57 12.48 -10.73
N TYR A 300 -5.22 12.56 -12.01
CA TYR A 300 -4.82 11.39 -12.78
C TYR A 300 -3.32 11.16 -12.73
N ALA A 301 -2.89 9.96 -12.36
CA ALA A 301 -1.54 9.51 -12.68
C ALA A 301 -1.45 9.18 -14.17
N HIS A 302 -0.41 9.66 -14.84
CA HIS A 302 -0.23 9.49 -16.28
C HIS A 302 1.11 8.84 -16.62
N LEU A 303 1.07 7.97 -17.64
CA LEU A 303 2.15 7.05 -18.03
C LEU A 303 2.45 7.06 -19.55
N SER A 304 1.94 8.03 -20.33
CA SER A 304 2.11 8.07 -21.79
C SER A 304 2.12 9.49 -22.38
N ASP A 305 2.14 9.61 -23.71
CA ASP A 305 2.26 10.87 -24.46
C ASP A 305 0.91 11.55 -24.77
N MET A 306 -0.20 11.05 -24.23
CA MET A 306 -1.52 11.62 -24.49
C MET A 306 -1.80 12.76 -23.51
N GLU A 307 -1.60 13.99 -23.95
CA GLU A 307 -1.93 15.20 -23.20
C GLU A 307 -3.40 15.19 -22.76
N THR A 308 -3.66 14.72 -21.54
CA THR A 308 -4.94 14.98 -20.87
C THR A 308 -4.87 16.43 -20.41
N PRO A 309 -5.67 17.35 -20.97
CA PRO A 309 -5.50 18.76 -20.68
C PRO A 309 -5.86 19.00 -19.21
N SER A 310 -4.97 19.66 -18.48
CA SER A 310 -5.29 20.13 -17.13
C SER A 310 -6.20 21.35 -17.24
N GLN A 311 -7.40 21.27 -16.65
CA GLN A 311 -8.44 22.28 -16.82
C GLN A 311 -9.20 22.50 -15.52
N MET A 312 -9.71 23.73 -15.35
CA MET A 312 -10.55 24.13 -14.22
C MET A 312 -11.93 24.54 -14.72
N TYR A 313 -12.96 24.05 -14.05
CA TYR A 313 -14.35 24.33 -14.39
C TYR A 313 -15.06 24.91 -13.18
N ASN A 314 -15.89 25.94 -13.39
CA ASN A 314 -16.85 26.37 -12.39
C ASN A 314 -18.17 25.61 -12.61
N MET A 315 -18.45 24.65 -11.73
CA MET A 315 -19.64 23.80 -11.80
C MET A 315 -20.60 24.18 -10.67
N ASN A 316 -21.62 24.97 -11.01
CA ASN A 316 -22.64 25.44 -10.07
C ASN A 316 -22.03 26.15 -8.84
N GLY A 317 -21.05 27.02 -9.05
CA GLY A 317 -20.40 27.82 -8.00
C GLY A 317 -19.22 27.15 -7.31
N ASN A 318 -18.98 25.84 -7.52
CA ASN A 318 -17.83 25.13 -6.99
C ASN A 318 -16.79 24.91 -8.08
N MET A 319 -15.51 25.08 -7.75
CA MET A 319 -14.42 24.83 -8.68
C MET A 319 -14.12 23.33 -8.74
N ILE A 320 -14.16 22.74 -9.94
CA ILE A 320 -13.79 21.36 -10.19
C ILE A 320 -12.65 21.33 -11.22
N GLY A 321 -11.51 20.81 -10.79
CA GLY A 321 -10.31 20.67 -11.60
C GLY A 321 -10.10 19.25 -12.12
N VAL A 322 -9.50 19.14 -13.29
CA VAL A 322 -8.84 17.92 -13.75
C VAL A 322 -7.36 18.22 -13.87
N LYS A 323 -6.54 17.48 -13.13
CA LYS A 323 -5.09 17.63 -13.06
C LYS A 323 -4.43 16.29 -13.37
N VAL A 324 -3.22 16.37 -13.92
CA VAL A 324 -2.48 15.20 -14.38
C VAL A 324 -1.10 15.22 -13.77
N LEU A 325 -0.72 14.13 -13.11
CA LEU A 325 0.59 13.91 -12.56
C LEU A 325 1.37 12.97 -13.49
N ASN A 326 2.34 13.51 -14.22
CA ASN A 326 3.16 12.71 -15.12
C ASN A 326 4.26 11.95 -14.35
N LEU A 327 4.12 10.63 -14.25
CA LEU A 327 5.04 9.76 -13.52
C LEU A 327 6.30 9.37 -14.32
N ASP A 328 6.43 9.81 -15.57
CA ASP A 328 7.64 9.61 -16.39
C ASP A 328 8.62 10.79 -16.28
N LYS A 329 8.23 11.88 -15.59
CA LYS A 329 9.09 13.04 -15.31
C LYS A 329 10.01 12.82 -14.11
N GLU A 330 10.94 13.75 -13.88
CA GLU A 330 11.75 13.74 -12.68
C GLU A 330 10.90 13.94 -11.42
N TRP A 331 11.38 13.39 -10.30
CA TRP A 331 10.66 13.48 -9.03
C TRP A 331 10.44 14.93 -8.58
N SER A 332 11.39 15.82 -8.85
CA SER A 332 11.28 17.26 -8.62
C SER A 332 10.05 17.86 -9.32
N ASP A 333 9.78 17.46 -10.57
CA ASP A 333 8.61 17.95 -11.32
C ASP A 333 7.30 17.44 -10.73
N ILE A 334 7.29 16.23 -10.19
CA ILE A 334 6.13 15.64 -9.51
C ILE A 334 5.83 16.41 -8.23
N VAL A 335 6.87 16.74 -7.45
CA VAL A 335 6.76 17.56 -6.24
C VAL A 335 6.19 18.94 -6.59
N VAL A 336 6.74 19.61 -7.60
CA VAL A 336 6.24 20.93 -8.06
C VAL A 336 4.77 20.86 -8.47
N GLN A 337 4.36 19.81 -9.18
CA GLN A 337 2.96 19.61 -9.56
C GLN A 337 2.05 19.44 -8.34
N LEU A 338 2.41 18.61 -7.36
CA LEU A 338 1.62 18.41 -6.15
C LEU A 338 1.54 19.68 -5.28
N ASP A 339 2.65 20.41 -5.15
CA ASP A 339 2.71 21.68 -4.43
C ASP A 339 1.87 22.75 -5.13
N SER A 340 1.89 22.79 -6.47
CA SER A 340 1.08 23.74 -7.24
C SER A 340 -0.42 23.51 -7.05
N ILE A 341 -0.87 22.27 -6.87
CA ILE A 341 -2.27 21.98 -6.56
C ILE A 341 -2.62 22.58 -5.19
N ALA A 342 -1.79 22.39 -4.16
CA ALA A 342 -2.06 23.02 -2.86
C ALA A 342 -2.09 24.55 -2.98
N LYS A 343 -1.11 25.14 -3.69
CA LYS A 343 -1.00 26.58 -3.87
C LYS A 343 -2.18 27.19 -4.63
N GLU A 344 -2.65 26.56 -5.70
CA GLU A 344 -3.75 27.04 -6.54
C GLU A 344 -5.06 27.21 -5.76
N PHE A 345 -5.32 26.36 -4.77
CA PHE A 345 -6.56 26.41 -3.97
C PHE A 345 -6.38 27.13 -2.63
N PHE A 346 -5.17 27.20 -2.06
CA PHE A 346 -4.95 27.71 -0.70
C PHE A 346 -4.07 28.97 -0.59
N GLY A 347 -3.39 29.39 -1.67
CA GLY A 347 -2.59 30.64 -1.72
C GLY A 347 -1.09 30.44 -1.55
#